data_AF-A0A7J8IBW0-F1
#
_entry.id   AF-A0A7J8IBW0-F1
#
_cell.length_a   1.000
_cell.length_b   1.000
_cell.length_c   1.000
_cell.angle_alpha   90.00
_cell.angle_beta   90.00
_cell.angle_gamma   90.00
#
_symmetry.space_group_name_H-M   'P 1'
#
loop_
_entity.id
_entity.type
_entity.pdbx_description
1 polymer ?
#
loop_
_entity_poly.entity_id
_entity_poly.type
_entity_poly.pdbx_seq_one_letter_code
_entity_poly.pdbx_strand_id
1 'polypeptide(L)'
;MITAETVDESAVPTVSEAAAARGDPELEEPTWPWKDAPIRALVQRIHQLQAERAQAFRRLEEGHRQYLRSGPPYDFPRYQITVHEVTQAFDATSREVLAVEAELAGPRAQPLLANHVRSLQQLEQTRLATVALLQLMGAPELTGQEDTLQLSQLKMNSHPLL
;
A
#
# COMPACT_ATOMS: atom_id res chain seq x y z
N MET A 1 -21.51 -15.56 66.77
CA MET A 1 -20.52 -14.47 66.59
C MET A 1 -19.23 -15.16 66.16
N ILE A 2 -18.71 -15.10 64.93
CA ILE A 2 -18.66 -14.02 63.94
C ILE A 2 -18.60 -14.66 62.52
N THR A 3 -19.49 -14.16 61.65
CA THR A 3 -19.54 -13.99 60.17
C THR A 3 -18.66 -14.76 59.15
N ALA A 4 -19.37 -15.38 58.20
CA ALA A 4 -19.31 -15.32 56.72
C ALA A 4 -17.96 -15.19 55.97
N GLU A 5 -17.71 -16.15 55.07
CA GLU A 5 -16.96 -15.95 53.83
C GLU A 5 -17.74 -16.55 52.65
N THR A 6 -17.77 -15.77 51.57
CA THR A 6 -18.55 -15.90 50.34
C THR A 6 -17.78 -16.65 49.26
N VAL A 7 -18.43 -17.58 48.53
CA VAL A 7 -18.14 -17.81 47.11
C VAL A 7 -19.46 -18.15 46.42
N ASP A 8 -19.98 -17.20 45.65
CA ASP A 8 -21.07 -17.38 44.71
C ASP A 8 -20.49 -17.99 43.43
N GLU A 9 -21.07 -19.11 43.02
CA GLU A 9 -20.71 -19.94 41.90
C GLU A 9 -21.40 -19.39 40.64
N SER A 10 -20.64 -18.76 39.74
CA SER A 10 -21.16 -18.37 38.43
C SER A 10 -20.04 -18.33 37.39
N ALA A 11 -19.93 -19.39 36.58
CA ALA A 11 -19.49 -19.30 35.19
C ALA A 11 -19.69 -20.64 34.45
N VAL A 12 -20.78 -20.71 33.69
CA VAL A 12 -20.95 -21.20 32.30
C VAL A 12 -20.21 -22.49 31.85
N PRO A 13 -20.93 -23.47 31.27
CA PRO A 13 -20.34 -24.71 30.79
C PRO A 13 -19.54 -24.55 29.49
N THR A 14 -18.35 -25.15 29.50
CA THR A 14 -17.50 -25.47 28.35
C THR A 14 -18.27 -26.28 27.29
N VAL A 15 -18.40 -25.73 26.09
CA VAL A 15 -18.59 -26.53 24.87
C VAL A 15 -17.32 -26.39 24.05
N SER A 16 -16.38 -27.30 24.32
CA SER A 16 -15.42 -27.73 23.33
C SER A 16 -16.17 -28.59 22.31
N GLU A 17 -15.68 -28.60 21.07
CA GLU A 17 -16.00 -29.60 20.03
C GLU A 17 -17.22 -29.30 19.14
N ALA A 18 -17.02 -28.37 18.19
CA ALA A 18 -17.56 -28.52 16.83
C ALA A 18 -16.78 -27.65 15.83
N ALA A 19 -16.34 -28.27 14.75
CA ALA A 19 -15.75 -27.67 13.54
C ALA A 19 -14.24 -27.33 13.58
N ALA A 20 -13.45 -28.33 13.99
CA ALA A 20 -12.20 -28.64 13.30
C ALA A 20 -12.50 -29.00 11.83
N ALA A 21 -12.59 -28.00 10.95
CA ALA A 21 -12.63 -28.17 9.49
C ALA A 21 -12.43 -26.84 8.74
N ARG A 22 -11.56 -25.95 9.24
CA ARG A 22 -10.94 -24.95 8.38
C ARG A 22 -9.49 -25.38 8.25
N GLY A 23 -9.19 -26.11 7.18
CA GLY A 23 -7.81 -26.26 6.76
C GLY A 23 -7.25 -24.84 6.67
N ASP A 24 -6.21 -24.58 7.44
CA ASP A 24 -5.33 -23.46 7.14
C ASP A 24 -5.01 -23.59 5.65
N PRO A 25 -5.30 -22.57 4.82
CA PRO A 25 -4.51 -22.46 3.62
C PRO A 25 -3.11 -22.27 4.17
N GLU A 26 -2.32 -23.34 4.17
CA GLU A 26 -0.87 -23.26 4.22
C GLU A 26 -0.56 -22.22 3.15
N LEU A 27 -0.33 -20.99 3.59
CA LEU A 27 0.07 -19.91 2.71
C LEU A 27 1.40 -20.42 2.22
N GLU A 28 1.42 -21.09 1.07
CA GLU A 28 2.63 -21.55 0.43
C GLU A 28 3.48 -20.31 0.28
N GLU A 29 4.39 -20.13 1.23
CA GLU A 29 5.34 -19.05 1.20
C GLU A 29 6.06 -19.20 -0.13
N PRO A 30 6.08 -18.15 -0.97
CA PRO A 30 6.77 -18.23 -2.24
C PRO A 30 8.19 -18.72 -1.94
N THR A 31 8.55 -19.88 -2.49
CA THR A 31 9.89 -20.41 -2.30
C THR A 31 10.82 -19.51 -3.11
N TRP A 32 11.37 -18.50 -2.45
CA TRP A 32 12.15 -17.48 -3.13
C TRP A 32 13.43 -18.10 -3.70
N PRO A 33 13.77 -17.83 -4.97
CA PRO A 33 14.93 -18.43 -5.62
C PRO A 33 16.26 -17.99 -4.99
N TRP A 34 16.24 -16.98 -4.12
CA TRP A 34 17.41 -16.42 -3.45
C TRP A 34 17.58 -16.88 -2.00
N LYS A 35 16.69 -17.72 -1.44
CA LYS A 35 16.73 -18.15 -0.02
C LYS A 35 18.10 -18.70 0.40
N ASP A 36 18.72 -19.53 -0.44
CA ASP A 36 20.05 -20.11 -0.19
C ASP A 36 21.19 -19.44 -0.98
N ALA A 37 20.90 -18.37 -1.73
CA ALA A 37 21.88 -17.72 -2.59
C ALA A 37 22.93 -16.93 -1.78
N PRO A 38 24.15 -16.67 -2.27
CA PRO A 38 25.14 -15.87 -1.53
C PRO A 38 24.63 -14.46 -1.24
N ILE A 39 25.13 -13.78 -0.19
CA ILE A 39 24.71 -12.41 0.18
C ILE A 39 24.76 -11.44 -1.01
N ARG A 40 25.78 -11.56 -1.87
CA ARG A 40 25.91 -10.77 -3.10
C ARG A 40 24.68 -10.89 -4.00
N ALA A 41 24.07 -12.08 -4.12
CA ALA A 41 22.88 -12.29 -4.92
C ALA A 41 21.67 -11.55 -4.36
N LEU A 42 21.51 -11.47 -3.03
CA LEU A 42 20.44 -10.70 -2.40
C LEU A 42 20.60 -9.21 -2.63
N VAL A 43 21.84 -8.70 -2.49
CA VAL A 43 22.14 -7.29 -2.80
C VAL A 43 21.82 -6.98 -4.26
N GLN A 44 22.22 -7.85 -5.20
CA GLN A 44 21.87 -7.70 -6.61
C GLN A 44 20.35 -7.76 -6.84
N ARG A 45 19.64 -8.64 -6.12
CA ARG A 45 18.19 -8.74 -6.22
C ARG A 45 17.50 -7.47 -5.73
N ILE A 46 17.97 -6.86 -4.63
CA ILE A 46 17.48 -5.56 -4.16
C ILE A 46 17.65 -4.49 -5.24
N HIS A 47 18.81 -4.41 -5.90
CA HIS A 47 19.00 -3.46 -7.01
C HIS A 47 18.00 -3.69 -8.16
N GLN A 48 17.77 -4.94 -8.52
CA GLN A 48 16.80 -5.30 -9.56
C GLN A 48 15.37 -4.91 -9.15
N LEU A 49 14.98 -5.18 -7.90
CA LEU A 49 13.69 -4.77 -7.34
C LEU A 49 13.52 -3.24 -7.33
N GLN A 50 14.58 -2.48 -7.07
CA GLN A 50 14.54 -1.01 -7.20
C GLN A 50 14.39 -0.54 -8.65
N ALA A 51 14.99 -1.24 -9.61
CA ALA A 51 14.80 -0.93 -11.03
C ALA A 51 13.36 -1.20 -11.49
N GLU A 52 12.77 -2.32 -11.05
CA GLU A 52 11.37 -2.67 -11.28
C GLU A 52 10.44 -1.63 -10.66
N ARG A 53 10.70 -1.22 -9.42
CA ARG A 53 9.95 -0.16 -8.73
C ARG A 53 10.06 1.19 -9.46
N ALA A 54 11.25 1.56 -9.92
CA ALA A 54 11.44 2.77 -10.71
C ALA A 54 10.66 2.73 -12.03
N GLN A 55 10.53 1.55 -12.66
CA GLN A 55 9.70 1.37 -13.84
C GLN A 55 8.21 1.52 -13.53
N ALA A 56 7.75 0.97 -12.41
CA ALA A 56 6.38 1.13 -11.93
C ALA A 56 6.01 2.60 -11.71
N PHE A 57 6.90 3.38 -11.06
CA PHE A 57 6.72 4.84 -10.93
C PHE A 57 6.63 5.56 -12.28
N ARG A 58 7.49 5.21 -13.25
CA ARG A 58 7.42 5.81 -14.60
C ARG A 58 6.10 5.50 -15.30
N ARG A 59 5.59 4.26 -15.17
CA ARG A 59 4.29 3.88 -15.74
C ARG A 59 3.14 4.67 -15.10
N LEU A 60 3.16 4.82 -13.77
CA LEU A 60 2.16 5.61 -13.04
C LEU A 60 2.18 7.08 -13.47
N GLU A 61 3.36 7.67 -13.58
CA GLU A 61 3.53 9.06 -14.01
C GLU A 61 3.03 9.28 -15.44
N GLU A 62 3.38 8.38 -16.36
CA GLU A 62 2.92 8.45 -17.75
C GLU A 62 1.41 8.22 -17.87
N GLY A 63 0.86 7.25 -17.13
CA GLY A 63 -0.58 7.02 -17.06
C GLY A 63 -1.33 8.26 -16.57
N HIS A 64 -0.80 8.94 -15.56
CA HIS A 64 -1.39 10.18 -15.05
C HIS A 64 -1.28 11.33 -16.05
N ARG A 65 -0.15 11.47 -16.75
CA ARG A 65 -0.03 12.47 -17.84
C ARG A 65 -1.04 12.21 -18.97
N GLN A 66 -1.23 10.96 -19.36
CA GLN A 66 -2.23 10.57 -20.37
C GLN A 66 -3.65 10.88 -19.89
N TYR A 67 -3.94 10.58 -18.62
CA TYR A 67 -5.20 10.94 -17.98
C TYR A 67 -5.48 12.45 -18.10
N LEU A 68 -4.55 13.29 -17.68
CA LEU A 68 -4.71 14.76 -17.76
C LEU A 68 -4.83 15.25 -19.21
N ARG A 69 -4.09 14.66 -20.15
CA ARG A 69 -4.13 15.02 -21.58
C ARG A 69 -5.40 14.57 -22.29
N SER A 70 -6.14 13.59 -21.76
CA SER A 70 -7.38 13.12 -22.39
C SER A 70 -8.42 14.25 -22.50
N GLY A 71 -8.35 15.24 -21.61
CA GLY A 71 -9.26 16.38 -21.59
C GLY A 71 -10.71 15.94 -21.31
N PRO A 72 -11.66 16.87 -21.19
CA PRO A 72 -13.06 16.49 -20.99
C PRO A 72 -13.64 15.81 -22.24
N PRO A 73 -14.29 14.62 -22.13
CA PRO A 73 -14.45 13.82 -20.91
C PRO A 73 -13.19 13.00 -20.60
N TYR A 74 -12.71 13.08 -19.35
CA TYR A 74 -11.49 12.38 -18.94
C TYR A 74 -11.64 10.86 -19.03
N ASP A 75 -10.61 10.16 -19.54
CA ASP A 75 -10.58 8.69 -19.61
C ASP A 75 -10.12 8.08 -18.28
N PHE A 76 -10.96 8.25 -17.26
CA PHE A 76 -10.72 7.70 -15.93
C PHE A 76 -10.67 6.16 -15.89
N PRO A 77 -11.50 5.40 -16.64
CA PRO A 77 -11.41 3.93 -16.67
C PRO A 77 -10.03 3.42 -17.10
N ARG A 78 -9.41 4.02 -18.12
CA ARG A 78 -8.06 3.64 -18.54
C ARG A 78 -7.01 3.97 -17.49
N TYR A 79 -7.15 5.11 -16.82
CA TYR A 79 -6.25 5.48 -15.73
C TYR A 79 -6.36 4.52 -14.54
N GLN A 80 -7.57 4.10 -14.16
CA GLN A 80 -7.78 3.11 -13.10
C GLN A 80 -7.08 1.79 -13.39
N ILE A 81 -7.16 1.29 -14.63
CA ILE A 81 -6.45 0.06 -15.04
C ILE A 81 -4.95 0.24 -14.80
N THR A 82 -4.38 1.37 -15.24
CA THR A 82 -2.96 1.68 -15.05
C THR A 82 -2.57 1.71 -13.56
N VAL A 83 -3.38 2.37 -12.72
CA VAL A 83 -3.16 2.44 -11.27
C VAL A 83 -3.20 1.03 -10.66
N HIS A 84 -4.15 0.20 -11.08
CA HIS A 84 -4.28 -1.16 -10.57
C HIS A 84 -3.06 -2.03 -10.92
N GLU A 85 -2.63 -2.02 -12.18
CA GLU A 85 -1.44 -2.75 -12.64
C GLU A 85 -0.17 -2.30 -11.91
N VAL A 86 0.00 -0.99 -11.74
CA VAL A 86 1.16 -0.45 -11.01
C VAL A 86 1.10 -0.81 -9.52
N THR A 87 -0.08 -0.80 -8.91
CA THR A 87 -0.26 -1.21 -7.51
C THR A 87 0.14 -2.66 -7.31
N GLN A 88 -0.30 -3.57 -8.19
CA GLN A 88 0.12 -4.97 -8.13
C GLN A 88 1.64 -5.13 -8.27
N ALA A 89 2.28 -4.37 -9.17
CA ALA A 89 3.73 -4.39 -9.33
C ALA A 89 4.47 -3.90 -8.07
N PHE A 90 3.97 -2.82 -7.44
CA PHE A 90 4.51 -2.35 -6.16
C PHE A 90 4.32 -3.38 -5.05
N ASP A 91 3.17 -4.03 -4.95
CA ASP A 91 2.88 -5.04 -3.94
C ASP A 91 3.79 -6.26 -4.09
N ALA A 92 3.92 -6.79 -5.30
CA ALA A 92 4.80 -7.92 -5.59
C ALA A 92 6.25 -7.61 -5.22
N THR A 93 6.76 -6.46 -5.67
CA THR A 93 8.12 -5.98 -5.36
C THR A 93 8.30 -5.80 -3.85
N SER A 94 7.30 -5.23 -3.16
CA SER A 94 7.38 -4.96 -1.72
C SER A 94 7.45 -6.22 -0.89
N ARG A 95 6.65 -7.24 -1.24
CA ARG A 95 6.67 -8.55 -0.58
C ARG A 95 8.03 -9.22 -0.70
N GLU A 96 8.64 -9.17 -1.89
CA GLU A 96 9.94 -9.78 -2.10
C GLU A 96 11.04 -9.06 -1.32
N VAL A 97 11.03 -7.72 -1.27
CA VAL A 97 11.98 -6.97 -0.45
C VAL A 97 11.84 -7.28 1.04
N LEU A 98 10.59 -7.41 1.55
CA LEU A 98 10.36 -7.80 2.94
C LEU A 98 10.92 -9.20 3.24
N ALA A 99 10.79 -10.12 2.29
CA ALA A 99 11.35 -11.44 2.42
C ALA A 99 12.90 -11.40 2.39
N VAL A 100 13.52 -10.58 1.53
CA VAL A 100 14.98 -10.37 1.52
C VAL A 100 15.46 -9.76 2.83
N GLU A 101 14.71 -8.80 3.38
CA GLU A 101 15.01 -8.21 4.69
C GLU A 101 14.97 -9.27 5.81
N ALA A 102 13.93 -10.12 5.83
CA ALA A 102 13.78 -11.19 6.81
C ALA A 102 14.92 -12.22 6.72
N GLU A 103 15.32 -12.60 5.50
CA GLU A 103 16.42 -13.51 5.23
C GLU A 103 17.77 -12.94 5.70
N LEU A 104 18.01 -11.64 5.47
CA LEU A 104 19.20 -10.94 5.96
C LEU A 104 19.21 -10.82 7.49
N ALA A 105 18.07 -10.49 8.10
CA ALA A 105 17.97 -10.30 9.55
C ALA A 105 18.06 -11.62 10.33
N GLY A 106 17.43 -12.68 9.82
CA GLY A 106 17.35 -13.98 10.48
C GLY A 106 18.48 -14.93 10.07
N PRO A 107 18.27 -15.84 9.10
CA PRO A 107 19.21 -16.92 8.77
C PRO A 107 20.67 -16.49 8.55
N ARG A 108 20.87 -15.30 7.98
CA ARG A 108 22.21 -14.81 7.62
C ARG A 108 22.87 -13.97 8.70
N ALA A 109 22.13 -13.60 9.74
CA ALA A 109 22.58 -12.74 10.82
C ALA A 109 23.30 -11.47 10.31
N GLN A 110 22.72 -10.80 9.31
CA GLN A 110 23.20 -9.54 8.72
C GLN A 110 22.28 -8.35 9.08
N PRO A 111 22.16 -7.98 10.37
CA PRO A 111 21.21 -6.96 10.82
C PRO A 111 21.49 -5.57 10.24
N LEU A 112 22.75 -5.24 9.98
CA LEU A 112 23.11 -3.98 9.33
C LEU A 112 22.53 -3.90 7.91
N LEU A 113 22.70 -4.94 7.09
CA LEU A 113 22.14 -4.97 5.74
C LEU A 113 20.62 -4.98 5.77
N ALA A 114 20.00 -5.75 6.66
CA ALA A 114 18.55 -5.75 6.84
C ALA A 114 18.01 -4.35 7.20
N ASN A 115 18.69 -3.62 8.09
CA ASN A 115 18.29 -2.25 8.43
C ASN A 115 18.40 -1.30 7.23
N HIS A 116 19.41 -1.46 6.36
CA HIS A 116 19.49 -0.65 5.13
C HIS A 116 18.32 -0.96 4.17
N VAL A 117 17.95 -2.23 4.03
CA VAL A 117 16.78 -2.64 3.23
C VAL A 117 15.49 -2.04 3.80
N ARG A 118 15.32 -2.08 5.12
CA ARG A 118 14.18 -1.46 5.79
C ARG A 118 14.10 0.05 5.56
N SER A 119 15.21 0.76 5.74
CA SER A 119 15.28 2.20 5.48
C SER A 119 14.97 2.55 4.02
N LEU A 120 15.48 1.74 3.07
CA LEU A 120 15.13 1.87 1.66
C LEU A 120 13.61 1.71 1.45
N GLN A 121 12.98 0.76 2.14
CA GLN A 121 11.55 0.52 2.03
C GLN A 121 10.69 1.65 2.62
N GLN A 122 11.16 2.28 3.71
CA GLN A 122 10.53 3.48 4.28
C GLN A 122 10.60 4.66 3.30
N LEU A 123 11.77 4.88 2.68
CA LEU A 123 11.93 5.93 1.66
C LEU A 123 10.99 5.71 0.47
N GLU A 124 10.83 4.47 0.01
CA GLU A 124 9.92 4.15 -1.09
C GLU A 124 8.44 4.35 -0.70
N GLN A 125 8.05 4.07 0.56
CA GLN A 125 6.70 4.40 1.06
C GLN A 125 6.47 5.91 1.10
N THR A 126 7.44 6.69 1.61
CA THR A 126 7.36 8.16 1.59
C THR A 126 7.23 8.67 0.17
N ARG A 127 8.03 8.16 -0.77
CA ARG A 127 7.95 8.52 -2.18
C ARG A 127 6.58 8.24 -2.78
N LEU A 128 6.02 7.06 -2.54
CA LEU A 128 4.70 6.69 -3.06
C LEU A 128 3.61 7.64 -2.52
N ALA A 129 3.64 7.95 -1.22
CA ALA A 129 2.71 8.90 -0.60
C ALA A 129 2.86 10.31 -1.20
N THR A 130 4.09 10.80 -1.38
CA THR A 130 4.33 12.11 -2.02
C THR A 130 3.83 12.14 -3.46
N VAL A 131 4.06 11.09 -4.25
CA VAL A 131 3.55 11.01 -5.63
C VAL A 131 2.02 11.01 -5.65
N ALA A 132 1.37 10.25 -4.78
CA ALA A 132 -0.09 10.24 -4.69
C ALA A 132 -0.66 11.64 -4.35
N LEU A 133 -0.04 12.36 -3.41
CA LEU A 133 -0.43 13.73 -3.07
C LEU A 133 -0.24 14.69 -4.25
N LEU A 134 0.88 14.59 -4.98
CA LEU A 134 1.13 15.41 -6.17
C LEU A 134 0.09 15.16 -7.26
N GLN A 135 -0.28 13.90 -7.49
CA GLN A 135 -1.31 13.55 -8.47
C GLN A 135 -2.70 14.03 -8.05
N LEU A 136 -3.02 13.96 -6.75
CA LEU A 136 -4.27 14.49 -6.22
C LEU A 136 -4.36 16.00 -6.42
N MET A 137 -3.30 16.76 -6.13
CA MET A 137 -3.27 18.21 -6.35
C MET A 137 -3.36 18.58 -7.83
N GLY A 138 -2.92 17.72 -8.75
CA GLY A 138 -3.05 17.90 -10.19
C GLY A 138 -4.38 17.39 -10.76
N ALA A 139 -5.26 16.81 -9.94
CA ALA A 139 -6.47 16.15 -10.39
C ALA A 139 -7.55 17.17 -10.82
N PRO A 140 -8.10 17.06 -12.04
CA PRO A 140 -9.05 18.03 -12.59
C PRO A 140 -10.38 18.11 -11.82
N GLU A 141 -10.72 17.08 -11.05
CA GLU A 141 -11.89 17.03 -10.18
C GLU A 141 -11.83 18.07 -9.07
N LEU A 142 -10.63 18.40 -8.58
CA LEU A 142 -10.45 19.45 -7.58
C LEU A 142 -10.56 20.84 -8.20
N THR A 143 -9.99 21.06 -9.38
CA THR A 143 -10.06 22.36 -10.08
C THR A 143 -11.46 22.68 -10.60
N GLY A 144 -12.19 21.69 -11.14
CA GLY A 144 -13.56 21.90 -11.62
C GLY A 144 -14.56 22.20 -10.50
N GLN A 145 -14.32 21.67 -9.31
CA GLN A 145 -15.13 21.98 -8.13
C GLN A 145 -14.90 23.42 -7.63
N GLU A 146 -13.65 23.90 -7.68
CA GLU A 146 -13.34 25.30 -7.35
C GLU A 146 -13.98 26.28 -8.35
N ASP A 147 -13.91 25.99 -9.65
CA ASP A 147 -14.50 26.83 -10.70
C ASP A 147 -16.04 26.88 -10.62
N THR A 148 -16.68 25.75 -10.31
CA THR A 148 -18.15 25.71 -10.11
C THR A 148 -18.59 26.41 -8.83
N LEU A 149 -17.79 26.36 -7.77
CA LEU A 149 -18.02 27.12 -6.54
C LEU A 149 -17.81 28.63 -6.77
N GLN A 150 -16.80 29.04 -7.53
CA GLN A 150 -16.60 30.45 -7.89
C GLN A 150 -17.72 30.98 -8.78
N LEU A 151 -18.16 30.20 -9.79
CA LEU A 151 -19.26 30.59 -10.68
C LEU A 151 -20.60 30.69 -9.94
N SER A 152 -20.86 29.82 -8.97
CA SER A 152 -22.07 29.88 -8.14
C SER A 152 -22.04 31.05 -7.16
N GLN A 153 -20.89 31.37 -6.57
CA GLN A 153 -20.71 32.58 -5.76
C GLN A 153 -20.88 33.86 -6.60
N LEU A 154 -20.32 33.93 -7.81
CA LEU A 154 -20.49 35.09 -8.70
C LEU A 154 -21.97 35.31 -9.06
N LYS A 155 -22.73 34.22 -9.28
CA LYS A 155 -24.17 34.26 -9.54
C LYS A 155 -24.98 34.76 -8.35
N MET A 156 -24.65 34.36 -7.11
CA MET A 156 -25.36 34.84 -5.91
C MET A 156 -25.06 36.31 -5.61
N ASN A 157 -23.83 36.76 -5.88
CA ASN A 157 -23.43 38.15 -5.68
C ASN A 157 -23.92 39.09 -6.81
N SER A 158 -24.48 38.53 -7.88
CA SER A 158 -25.05 39.24 -9.03
C SER A 158 -26.57 39.24 -9.02
N HIS A 159 -27.22 39.34 -7.85
CA HIS A 159 -28.65 39.64 -7.83
C HIS A 159 -28.89 41.11 -8.22
N PRO A 160 -29.71 41.38 -9.25
CA PRO A 160 -29.99 42.74 -9.68
C PRO A 160 -30.85 43.43 -8.62
N LEU A 161 -30.43 44.63 -8.22
CA LEU A 161 -31.31 45.62 -7.61
C LEU A 161 -32.37 46.00 -8.64
N LEU A 162 -33.54 45.36 -8.56
CA LEU A 162 -34.80 45.86 -9.09
C LEU A 162 -35.85 45.79 -7.98
#